data_AF-A0A931CEE0-F1
#
_entry.id   AF-A0A931CEE0-F1
#
_cell.length_a   1.000
_cell.length_b   1.000
_cell.length_c   1.000
_cell.angle_alpha   90.00
_cell.angle_beta   90.00
_cell.angle_gamma   90.00
#
_symmetry.space_group_name_H-M   'P 1'
#
loop_
_entity.id
_entity.type
_entity.pdbx_description
1 polymer ?
#
loop_
_entity_poly.entity_id
_entity_poly.type
_entity_poly.pdbx_seq_one_letter_code
_entity_poly.pdbx_strand_id
1 'polypeptide(L)'
;MGTELHIGSDTEKVVVSAYPLKARSGRLRRTRTGTLVEAVPRPPSGRRREERVTYAARLAIPLILLSALLSAFGASWWLAAAGSATLITLVWRRQARAAQRAALAVPRDPESRVLWAASERTAFEGAVAASHRVRATWPALADMIDPVLADRSLTRALDELAEVLVRRQELRRVRAELAAVRDADIPADSPARSAAGSQAERADQLWRETEAAASRILRSIDVAARAGESFIRERQVAATARYAERTLARVTGAPAVAESGPDLADRTEAVIAAYRDLAA
;
A
#
# COMPACT_ATOMS: atom_id res chain seq x y z
N MET A 1 20.00 1.81 1.22
CA MET A 1 18.54 1.93 1.39
C MET A 1 17.85 1.18 0.27
N GLY A 2 16.90 0.31 0.61
CA GLY A 2 16.17 -0.47 -0.38
C GLY A 2 15.45 0.45 -1.37
N THR A 3 15.63 0.20 -2.67
CA THR A 3 14.90 0.90 -3.73
C THR A 3 13.42 0.56 -3.75
N GLU A 4 12.97 -0.41 -2.95
CA GLU A 4 11.59 -0.90 -2.92
C GLU A 4 10.91 -0.54 -1.60
N LEU A 5 9.64 -0.16 -1.68
CA LEU A 5 8.79 0.10 -0.52
C LEU A 5 7.77 -1.02 -0.38
N HIS A 6 7.74 -1.68 0.76
CA HIS A 6 6.77 -2.72 1.06
C HIS A 6 5.65 -2.16 1.93
N ILE A 7 4.43 -2.19 1.41
CA ILE A 7 3.22 -1.74 2.10
C ILE A 7 2.32 -2.94 2.36
N GLY A 8 1.68 -3.00 3.52
CA GLY A 8 0.65 -4.00 3.79
C GLY A 8 -0.41 -3.43 4.72
N SER A 9 -1.67 -3.69 4.43
CA SER A 9 -2.80 -3.32 5.30
C SER A 9 -3.48 -4.58 5.83
N ASP A 10 -3.75 -4.64 7.13
CA ASP A 10 -4.67 -5.60 7.75
C ASP A 10 -5.78 -4.87 8.51
N THR A 11 -6.69 -5.62 9.14
CA THR A 11 -7.84 -5.03 9.83
C THR A 11 -7.45 -4.10 10.98
N GLU A 12 -6.26 -4.28 11.56
CA GLU A 12 -5.78 -3.58 12.75
C GLU A 12 -4.79 -2.46 12.41
N LYS A 13 -3.96 -2.65 11.38
CA LYS A 13 -2.82 -1.78 11.10
C LYS A 13 -2.44 -1.72 9.62
N VAL A 14 -1.80 -0.62 9.24
CA VAL A 14 -1.02 -0.52 8.01
C VAL A 14 0.46 -0.54 8.38
N VAL A 15 1.24 -1.34 7.67
CA VAL A 15 2.70 -1.47 7.85
C VAL A 15 3.38 -1.01 6.57
N VAL A 16 4.35 -0.12 6.71
CA VAL A 16 5.19 0.39 5.63
C VAL A 16 6.65 0.12 6.00
N SER A 17 7.42 -0.50 5.12
CA SER A 17 8.79 -0.92 5.43
C SER A 17 9.66 -0.95 4.17
N ALA A 18 10.94 -0.65 4.32
CA ALA A 18 11.95 -0.88 3.28
C ALA A 18 12.23 -2.39 3.05
N TYR A 19 11.71 -3.28 3.91
CA TYR A 19 11.96 -4.72 3.86
C TYR A 19 10.69 -5.55 3.62
N PRO A 20 10.82 -6.77 3.06
CA PRO A 20 9.67 -7.62 2.79
C PRO A 20 8.82 -7.96 4.03
N LEU A 21 7.54 -7.61 3.97
CA LEU A 21 6.60 -7.84 5.08
C LEU A 21 6.34 -9.32 5.33
N LYS A 22 6.34 -9.71 6.61
CA LYS A 22 6.05 -11.08 7.07
C LYS A 22 4.63 -11.19 7.62
N ALA A 23 3.98 -12.33 7.37
CA ALA A 23 2.68 -12.64 7.94
C ALA A 23 2.84 -13.28 9.32
N ARG A 24 2.16 -12.74 10.35
CA ARG A 24 2.02 -13.39 11.67
C ARG A 24 1.16 -14.65 11.55
N SER A 25 0.04 -14.53 10.86
CA SER A 25 -0.91 -15.61 10.59
C SER A 25 -1.43 -15.53 9.16
N GLY A 26 -2.08 -16.59 8.68
CA GLY A 26 -2.69 -16.56 7.36
C GLY A 26 -1.70 -16.52 6.19
N ARG A 27 -2.18 -16.03 5.04
CA ARG A 27 -1.42 -15.87 3.80
C ARG A 27 -1.56 -14.44 3.27
N LEU A 28 -0.48 -13.92 2.72
CA LEU A 28 -0.46 -12.63 2.03
C LEU A 28 -0.36 -12.87 0.52
N ARG A 29 -1.07 -12.09 -0.28
CA ARG A 29 -0.82 -11.91 -1.71
C ARG A 29 0.11 -10.72 -1.85
N ARG A 30 1.24 -10.90 -2.54
CA ARG A 30 2.12 -9.78 -2.88
C ARG A 30 1.86 -9.37 -4.32
N THR A 31 1.67 -8.09 -4.54
CA THR A 31 1.55 -7.47 -5.87
C THR A 31 2.62 -6.39 -5.97
N ARG A 32 3.40 -6.42 -7.05
CA ARG A 32 4.44 -5.43 -7.30
C ARG A 32 3.97 -4.49 -8.40
N THR A 33 4.11 -3.19 -8.14
CA THR A 33 3.84 -2.12 -9.09
C THR A 33 5.04 -1.18 -9.05
N GLY A 34 5.93 -1.25 -10.04
CA GLY A 34 7.20 -0.49 -10.02
C GLY A 34 8.09 -0.86 -8.82
N THR A 35 8.51 0.15 -8.06
CA THR A 35 9.23 0.02 -6.77
C THR A 35 8.32 -0.25 -5.58
N LEU A 36 7.00 -0.18 -5.72
CA LEU A 36 6.04 -0.47 -4.66
C LEU A 36 5.67 -1.96 -4.63
N VAL A 37 5.69 -2.57 -3.45
CA VAL A 37 5.26 -3.96 -3.22
C VAL A 37 4.18 -3.99 -2.15
N GLU A 38 2.94 -4.25 -2.57
CA GLU A 38 1.80 -4.37 -1.67
C GLU A 38 1.59 -5.82 -1.23
N ALA A 39 1.46 -6.01 0.08
CA ALA A 39 1.13 -7.28 0.73
C ALA A 39 -0.31 -7.22 1.25
N VAL A 40 -1.25 -7.80 0.50
CA VAL A 40 -2.67 -7.83 0.82
C VAL A 40 -3.03 -9.16 1.51
N PRO A 41 -3.65 -9.15 2.70
CA PRO A 41 -4.22 -10.33 3.35
C PRO A 41 -5.15 -11.11 2.40
N ARG A 42 -4.88 -12.39 2.20
CA ARG A 42 -5.83 -13.26 1.48
C ARG A 42 -6.99 -13.61 2.41
N PRO A 43 -8.24 -13.62 1.90
CA PRO A 43 -9.35 -14.13 2.68
C PRO A 43 -9.07 -15.57 3.11
N PRO A 44 -9.51 -15.97 4.31
CA PRO A 44 -9.37 -17.35 4.78
C PRO A 44 -10.09 -18.28 3.80
N SER A 45 -9.56 -19.48 3.60
CA SER A 45 -10.11 -20.42 2.60
C SER A 45 -11.54 -20.93 2.89
N GLY A 46 -12.18 -20.49 3.97
CA GLY A 46 -13.51 -20.97 4.41
C GLY A 46 -13.54 -22.41 4.93
N ARG A 47 -12.53 -23.24 4.58
CA ARG A 47 -12.47 -24.64 4.96
C ARG A 47 -12.55 -24.87 6.47
N ARG A 48 -13.56 -25.63 6.88
CA ARG A 48 -13.76 -26.05 8.28
C ARG A 48 -12.71 -27.08 8.70
N ARG A 49 -12.58 -27.29 10.02
CA ARG A 49 -11.66 -28.29 10.57
C ARG A 49 -11.93 -29.68 9.99
N GLU A 50 -13.20 -30.05 9.87
CA GLU A 50 -13.66 -31.33 9.31
C GLU A 50 -13.16 -31.54 7.89
N GLU A 51 -13.39 -30.57 6.99
CA GLU A 51 -12.92 -30.65 5.60
C GLU A 51 -11.40 -30.81 5.49
N ARG A 52 -10.65 -30.18 6.39
CA ARG A 52 -9.19 -30.33 6.46
C ARG A 52 -8.79 -31.74 6.91
N VAL A 53 -9.49 -32.30 7.89
CA VAL A 53 -9.28 -33.69 8.36
C VAL A 53 -9.62 -34.66 7.24
N THR A 54 -10.76 -34.50 6.58
CA THR A 54 -11.16 -35.33 5.45
C THR A 54 -10.15 -35.28 4.32
N TYR A 55 -9.63 -34.09 3.99
CA TYR A 55 -8.58 -33.96 2.98
C TYR A 55 -7.27 -34.65 3.38
N ALA A 56 -6.81 -34.44 4.62
CA ALA A 56 -5.60 -35.08 5.12
C ALA A 56 -5.74 -36.62 5.16
N ALA A 57 -6.91 -37.13 5.55
CA ALA A 57 -7.22 -38.56 5.52
C ALA A 57 -7.21 -39.10 4.08
N ARG A 58 -7.83 -38.40 3.12
CA ARG A 58 -7.79 -38.77 1.70
C ARG A 58 -6.38 -38.76 1.11
N LEU A 59 -5.50 -37.87 1.58
CA LEU A 59 -4.09 -37.84 1.19
C LEU A 59 -3.28 -38.98 1.85
N ALA A 60 -3.63 -39.37 3.09
CA ALA A 60 -2.92 -40.42 3.82
C ALA A 60 -3.07 -41.80 3.17
N ILE A 61 -4.25 -42.13 2.64
CA ILE A 61 -4.54 -43.42 1.99
C ILE A 61 -3.54 -43.77 0.87
N PRO A 62 -3.35 -42.94 -0.18
CA PRO A 62 -2.39 -43.24 -1.25
C PRO A 62 -0.94 -43.22 -0.75
N LEU A 63 -0.61 -42.39 0.25
CA LEU A 63 0.74 -42.36 0.82
C LEU A 63 1.09 -43.64 1.59
N ILE A 64 0.13 -44.19 2.33
CA ILE A 64 0.28 -45.49 3.01
C ILE A 64 0.45 -46.59 1.97
N LEU A 65 -0.35 -46.60 0.90
CA LEU A 65 -0.25 -47.60 -0.16
C LEU A 65 1.09 -47.50 -0.91
N LEU A 66 1.55 -46.29 -1.24
CA LEU A 66 2.87 -46.06 -1.84
C LEU A 66 4.00 -46.51 -0.92
N SER A 67 3.88 -46.25 0.39
CA SER A 67 4.87 -46.67 1.37
C SER A 67 4.93 -48.20 1.50
N ALA A 68 3.79 -48.87 1.46
CA ALA A 68 3.71 -50.34 1.45
C ALA A 68 4.33 -50.95 0.19
N LEU A 69 4.05 -50.36 -0.99
CA LEU A 69 4.68 -50.77 -2.25
C LEU A 69 6.20 -50.59 -2.20
N LEU A 70 6.69 -49.43 -1.78
CA LEU A 70 8.12 -49.17 -1.62
C LEU A 70 8.78 -50.19 -0.68
N SER A 71 8.12 -50.54 0.42
CA SER A 71 8.60 -51.57 1.34
C SER A 71 8.67 -52.95 0.70
N ALA A 72 7.76 -53.30 -0.20
CA ALA A 72 7.80 -54.56 -0.95
C ALA A 72 8.96 -54.64 -1.95
N PHE A 73 9.46 -53.49 -2.43
CA PHE A 73 10.64 -53.38 -3.29
C PHE A 73 11.97 -53.27 -2.51
N GLY A 74 11.97 -53.56 -1.21
CA GLY A 74 13.17 -53.56 -0.38
C GLY A 74 13.61 -52.18 0.14
N ALA A 75 12.80 -51.13 -0.08
CA ALA A 75 13.03 -49.85 0.58
C ALA A 75 12.73 -49.95 2.08
N SER A 76 13.47 -49.21 2.90
CA SER A 76 13.24 -49.23 4.34
C SER A 76 11.92 -48.56 4.72
N TRP A 77 11.00 -49.31 5.32
CA TRP A 77 9.63 -48.87 5.63
C TRP A 77 9.57 -47.60 6.49
N TRP A 78 10.54 -47.39 7.38
CA TRP A 78 10.59 -46.21 8.26
C TRP A 78 10.88 -44.91 7.48
N LEU A 79 11.68 -44.96 6.41
CA LEU A 79 11.94 -43.80 5.54
C LEU A 79 10.68 -43.40 4.77
N ALA A 80 9.96 -44.38 4.22
CA ALA A 80 8.71 -44.13 3.51
C ALA A 80 7.62 -43.58 4.44
N ALA A 81 7.51 -44.14 5.65
CA ALA A 81 6.60 -43.64 6.68
C ALA A 81 6.95 -42.22 7.13
N ALA A 82 8.23 -41.93 7.38
CA ALA A 82 8.70 -40.59 7.78
C ALA A 82 8.44 -39.54 6.68
N GLY A 83 8.69 -39.88 5.42
CA GLY A 83 8.38 -39.02 4.27
C GLY A 83 6.89 -38.71 4.17
N SER A 84 6.05 -39.74 4.28
CA SER A 84 4.59 -39.60 4.25
C SER A 84 4.05 -38.74 5.40
N ALA A 85 4.52 -38.99 6.63
CA ALA A 85 4.14 -38.21 7.80
C ALA A 85 4.58 -36.74 7.67
N THR A 86 5.78 -36.49 7.12
CA THR A 86 6.29 -35.14 6.85
C THR A 86 5.39 -34.42 5.85
N LEU A 87 5.01 -35.08 4.75
CA LEU A 87 4.14 -34.50 3.73
C LEU A 87 2.75 -34.16 4.28
N ILE A 88 2.12 -35.08 5.01
CA ILE A 88 0.82 -34.86 5.66
C ILE A 88 0.90 -33.67 6.62
N THR A 89 1.94 -33.62 7.45
CA THR A 89 2.15 -32.53 8.41
C THR A 89 2.34 -31.18 7.71
N LEU A 90 3.11 -31.14 6.62
CA LEU A 90 3.32 -29.93 5.82
C LEU A 90 2.01 -29.45 5.18
N VAL A 91 1.23 -30.36 4.58
CA VAL A 91 -0.07 -30.05 3.97
C VAL A 91 -1.06 -29.58 5.03
N TRP A 92 -1.14 -30.27 6.17
CA TRP A 92 -1.99 -29.89 7.30
C TRP A 92 -1.64 -28.49 7.81
N ARG A 93 -0.36 -28.21 8.07
CA ARG A 93 0.12 -26.88 8.48
C ARG A 93 -0.22 -25.81 7.44
N ARG A 94 -0.04 -26.10 6.14
CA ARG A 94 -0.38 -25.17 5.05
C ARG A 94 -1.88 -24.88 5.01
N GLN A 95 -2.73 -25.88 5.20
CA GLN A 95 -4.19 -25.70 5.24
C GLN A 95 -4.67 -25.00 6.51
N ALA A 96 -4.10 -25.34 7.67
CA ALA A 96 -4.38 -24.68 8.93
C ALA A 96 -4.05 -23.18 8.83
N ARG A 97 -2.88 -22.84 8.28
CA ARG A 97 -2.47 -21.46 8.01
C ARG A 97 -3.39 -20.80 6.98
N ALA A 98 -3.80 -21.49 5.91
CA ALA A 98 -4.70 -20.96 4.90
C ALA A 98 -6.12 -20.63 5.42
N ALA A 99 -6.56 -21.28 6.48
CA ALA A 99 -7.86 -21.06 7.12
C ALA A 99 -7.84 -19.93 8.16
N GLN A 100 -6.65 -19.47 8.59
CA GLN A 100 -6.53 -18.36 9.53
C GLN A 100 -6.72 -17.02 8.82
N ARG A 101 -7.32 -16.06 9.52
CA ARG A 101 -7.30 -14.65 9.10
C ARG A 101 -5.84 -14.20 9.02
N ALA A 102 -5.49 -13.59 7.89
CA ALA A 102 -4.15 -13.08 7.68
C ALA A 102 -3.95 -11.80 8.49
N ALA A 103 -2.86 -11.77 9.25
CA ALA A 103 -2.44 -10.63 10.05
C ALA A 103 -0.96 -10.37 9.78
N LEU A 104 -0.60 -9.10 9.64
CA LEU A 104 0.78 -8.69 9.42
C LEU A 104 1.55 -8.80 10.74
N ALA A 105 2.79 -9.27 10.66
CA ALA A 105 3.71 -9.17 11.77
C ALA A 105 4.15 -7.71 11.92
N VAL A 106 4.23 -7.23 13.16
CA VAL A 106 4.83 -5.91 13.45
C VAL A 106 6.34 -6.04 13.22
N PRO A 107 6.93 -5.30 12.27
CA PRO A 107 8.37 -5.32 12.06
C PRO A 107 9.08 -4.81 13.31
N ARG A 108 10.29 -5.30 13.58
CA ARG A 108 11.15 -4.83 14.69
C ARG A 108 12.20 -3.82 14.24
N ASP A 109 12.23 -3.54 12.94
CA ASP A 109 13.23 -2.71 12.31
C ASP A 109 12.85 -1.22 12.47
N PRO A 110 13.81 -0.33 12.78
CA PRO A 110 13.54 1.09 13.02
C PRO A 110 13.08 1.85 11.75
N GLU A 111 13.37 1.35 10.55
CA GLU A 111 12.92 1.96 9.28
C GLU A 111 11.48 1.56 8.93
N SER A 112 10.83 0.75 9.78
CA SER A 112 9.46 0.29 9.57
C SER A 112 8.45 1.15 10.31
N ARG A 113 7.44 1.62 9.57
CA ARG A 113 6.41 2.54 10.04
C ARG A 113 5.09 1.78 10.19
N VAL A 114 4.44 1.91 11.35
CA VAL A 114 3.20 1.17 11.66
C VAL A 114 2.09 2.12 12.06
N LEU A 115 1.05 2.16 11.24
CA LEU A 115 -0.13 2.98 11.44
C LEU A 115 -1.24 2.15 12.07
N TRP A 116 -1.69 2.54 13.26
CA TRP A 116 -2.70 1.80 14.04
C TRP A 116 -4.06 2.51 14.05
N ALA A 117 -4.02 3.84 14.14
CA ALA A 117 -5.23 4.63 14.27
C ALA A 117 -5.98 4.70 12.93
N ALA A 118 -7.31 4.59 12.99
CA ALA A 118 -8.15 4.50 11.79
C ALA A 118 -8.00 5.71 10.86
N SER A 119 -7.87 6.92 11.40
CA SER A 119 -7.70 8.14 10.60
C SER A 119 -6.41 8.14 9.78
N GLU A 120 -5.28 7.78 10.38
CA GLU A 120 -4.00 7.64 9.67
C GLU A 120 -4.03 6.51 8.65
N ARG A 121 -4.65 5.37 8.98
CA ARG A 121 -4.80 4.25 8.04
C ARG A 121 -5.59 4.67 6.81
N THR A 122 -6.76 5.29 6.99
CA THR A 122 -7.60 5.74 5.87
C THR A 122 -6.90 6.81 5.02
N ALA A 123 -6.20 7.76 5.64
CA ALA A 123 -5.44 8.77 4.91
C ALA A 123 -4.33 8.13 4.05
N PHE A 124 -3.59 7.17 4.62
CA PHE A 124 -2.52 6.48 3.90
C PHE A 124 -3.07 5.57 2.79
N GLU A 125 -4.15 4.82 3.04
CA GLU A 125 -4.82 4.00 2.03
C GLU A 125 -5.34 4.85 0.86
N GLY A 126 -5.86 6.04 1.15
CA GLY A 126 -6.23 7.02 0.13
C GLY A 126 -5.05 7.48 -0.73
N ALA A 127 -3.88 7.72 -0.10
CA ALA A 127 -2.66 8.05 -0.81
C ALA A 127 -2.16 6.91 -1.71
N VAL A 128 -2.21 5.66 -1.22
CA VAL A 128 -1.86 4.47 -2.02
C VAL A 128 -2.81 4.32 -3.21
N ALA A 129 -4.12 4.50 -3.01
CA ALA A 129 -5.10 4.49 -4.10
C ALA A 129 -4.84 5.60 -5.12
N ALA A 130 -4.51 6.82 -4.69
CA ALA A 130 -4.10 7.90 -5.59
C ALA A 130 -2.80 7.58 -6.34
N SER A 131 -1.82 6.94 -5.68
CA SER A 131 -0.57 6.52 -6.31
C SER A 131 -0.80 5.50 -7.44
N HIS A 132 -1.77 4.58 -7.28
CA HIS A 132 -2.17 3.64 -8.33
C HIS A 132 -2.73 4.35 -9.55
N ARG A 133 -3.54 5.39 -9.32
CA ARG A 133 -4.08 6.22 -10.39
C ARG A 133 -2.95 6.95 -11.14
N VAL A 134 -2.02 7.59 -10.43
CA VAL A 134 -0.82 8.20 -11.04
C VAL A 134 -0.08 7.19 -11.92
N ARG A 135 0.24 6.02 -11.37
CA ARG A 135 0.95 4.93 -12.08
C ARG A 135 0.23 4.46 -13.33
N ALA A 136 -1.10 4.41 -13.31
CA ALA A 136 -1.90 4.03 -14.47
C ALA A 136 -1.80 5.02 -15.63
N THR A 137 -1.42 6.28 -15.36
CA THR A 137 -1.27 7.31 -16.41
C THR A 137 0.09 7.25 -17.13
N TRP A 138 1.13 6.66 -16.52
CA TRP A 138 2.49 6.71 -17.03
C TRP A 138 2.69 6.15 -18.44
N PRO A 139 2.06 5.03 -18.86
CA PRO A 139 2.23 4.53 -20.22
C PRO A 139 1.83 5.55 -21.29
N ALA A 140 0.83 6.40 -21.01
CA ALA A 140 0.39 7.45 -21.93
C ALA A 140 1.25 8.72 -21.87
N LEU A 141 2.07 8.86 -20.81
CA LEU A 141 2.94 10.01 -20.55
C LEU A 141 4.43 9.67 -20.76
N ALA A 142 4.77 8.47 -21.25
CA ALA A 142 6.14 7.97 -21.33
C ALA A 142 7.09 8.87 -22.15
N ASP A 143 6.56 9.62 -23.13
CA ASP A 143 7.34 10.56 -23.95
C ASP A 143 7.58 11.91 -23.24
N MET A 144 6.88 12.18 -22.13
CA MET A 144 6.89 13.47 -21.41
C MET A 144 7.61 13.40 -20.06
N ILE A 145 7.58 12.24 -19.40
CA ILE A 145 8.16 12.04 -18.08
C ILE A 145 9.06 10.80 -18.09
N ASP A 146 10.12 10.79 -17.29
CA ASP A 146 10.86 9.56 -16.98
C ASP A 146 10.04 8.73 -15.97
N PRO A 147 9.46 7.58 -16.38
CA PRO A 147 8.60 6.79 -15.48
C PRO A 147 9.37 6.20 -14.30
N VAL A 148 10.67 5.93 -14.45
CA VAL A 148 11.50 5.35 -13.38
C VAL A 148 11.82 6.39 -12.31
N LEU A 149 12.14 7.62 -12.72
CA LEU A 149 12.32 8.72 -11.79
C LEU A 149 11.01 9.06 -11.06
N ALA A 150 9.91 9.20 -11.81
CA ALA A 150 8.59 9.46 -11.26
C ALA A 150 8.16 8.38 -10.26
N ASP A 151 8.45 7.11 -10.56
CA ASP A 151 8.20 5.98 -9.66
C ASP A 151 8.94 6.09 -8.33
N ARG A 152 10.22 6.45 -8.36
CA ARG A 152 11.01 6.64 -7.14
C ARG A 152 10.53 7.83 -6.32
N SER A 153 10.19 8.95 -6.96
CA SER A 153 9.65 10.14 -6.27
C SER A 153 8.31 9.83 -5.60
N LEU A 154 7.39 9.17 -6.31
CA LEU A 154 6.10 8.76 -5.75
C LEU A 154 6.27 7.79 -4.58
N THR A 155 7.18 6.81 -4.71
CA THR A 155 7.48 5.87 -3.62
C THR A 155 8.11 6.57 -2.41
N ARG A 156 9.00 7.55 -2.62
CA ARG A 156 9.55 8.38 -1.53
C ARG A 156 8.47 9.21 -0.85
N ALA A 157 7.57 9.84 -1.60
CA ALA A 157 6.47 10.62 -1.05
C ALA A 157 5.53 9.76 -0.17
N LEU A 158 5.27 8.50 -0.57
CA LEU A 158 4.52 7.55 0.27
C LEU A 158 5.28 7.19 1.54
N ASP A 159 6.61 6.99 1.47
CA ASP A 159 7.42 6.69 2.64
C ASP A 159 7.45 7.85 3.65
N GLU A 160 7.62 9.08 3.14
CA GLU A 160 7.58 10.31 3.93
C GLU A 160 6.19 10.54 4.55
N LEU A 161 5.12 10.31 3.79
CA LEU A 161 3.77 10.36 4.33
C LEU A 161 3.59 9.38 5.50
N ALA A 162 4.07 8.14 5.36
CA ALA A 162 4.00 7.16 6.44
C ALA A 162 4.75 7.65 7.70
N GLU A 163 5.90 8.30 7.53
CA GLU A 163 6.69 8.87 8.62
C GLU A 163 5.93 9.97 9.37
N VAL A 164 5.38 10.93 8.61
CA VAL A 164 4.60 12.04 9.14
C VAL A 164 3.35 11.52 9.89
N LEU A 165 2.67 10.49 9.37
CA LEU A 165 1.51 9.90 10.02
C LEU A 165 1.87 9.12 11.29
N VAL A 166 3.01 8.42 11.34
CA VAL A 166 3.51 7.80 12.59
C VAL A 166 3.75 8.88 13.64
N ARG A 167 4.45 9.96 13.28
CA ARG A 167 4.72 11.08 14.18
C ARG A 167 3.43 11.74 14.67
N ARG A 168 2.40 11.86 13.81
CA ARG A 168 1.06 12.33 14.19
C ARG A 168 0.44 11.41 15.24
N GLN A 169 0.51 10.09 15.10
CA GLN A 169 -0.02 9.16 16.10
C GLN A 169 0.68 9.29 17.46
N GLU A 170 1.99 9.50 17.47
CA GLU A 170 2.76 9.71 18.69
C GLU A 170 2.36 11.03 19.37
N LEU A 171 2.29 12.13 18.61
CA LEU A 171 1.82 13.42 19.12
C LEU A 171 0.40 13.35 19.69
N ARG A 172 -0.49 12.54 19.09
CA ARG A 172 -1.83 12.31 19.66
C ARG A 172 -1.78 11.70 21.05
N ARG A 173 -0.90 10.71 21.27
CA ARG A 173 -0.72 10.06 22.57
C ARG A 173 -0.16 11.04 23.59
N VAL A 174 0.91 11.75 23.23
CA VAL A 174 1.53 12.78 24.09
C VAL A 174 0.52 13.86 24.49
N ARG A 175 -0.29 14.34 23.55
CA ARG A 175 -1.34 15.34 23.84
C ARG A 175 -2.41 14.79 24.79
N ALA A 176 -2.80 13.52 24.65
CA ALA A 176 -3.74 12.89 25.56
C ALA A 176 -3.15 12.73 26.97
N GLU A 177 -1.88 12.36 27.07
CA GLU A 177 -1.15 12.26 28.35
C GLU A 177 -1.03 13.63 29.03
N LEU A 178 -0.67 14.68 28.29
CA LEU A 178 -0.59 16.05 28.82
C LEU A 178 -1.96 16.60 29.25
N ALA A 179 -3.03 16.27 28.52
CA ALA A 179 -4.39 16.63 28.91
C ALA A 179 -4.79 15.95 30.23
N ALA A 180 -4.45 14.67 30.42
CA ALA A 180 -4.71 13.96 31.66
C ALA A 180 -3.97 14.57 32.87
N VAL A 181 -2.76 15.10 32.68
CA VAL A 181 -2.03 15.84 33.73
C VAL A 181 -2.73 17.15 34.11
N ARG A 182 -3.35 17.83 33.14
CA ARG A 182 -4.12 19.06 33.39
C ARG A 182 -5.36 18.78 34.23
N ASP A 183 -6.02 17.66 33.95
CA ASP A 183 -7.27 17.24 34.60
C ASP A 183 -7.02 16.56 35.96
N ALA A 184 -5.77 16.24 36.29
CA ALA A 184 -5.37 15.78 37.62
C ALA A 184 -5.51 16.91 38.67
N ASP A 185 -5.82 16.53 39.91
CA ASP A 185 -6.02 17.42 41.06
C ASP A 185 -4.69 18.00 41.58
N ILE A 186 -3.99 18.69 40.69
CA ILE A 186 -2.73 19.37 40.95
C ILE A 186 -3.05 20.83 41.32
N PRO A 187 -2.38 21.44 42.30
CA PRO A 187 -2.56 22.87 42.58
C PRO A 187 -2.24 23.75 41.36
N ALA A 188 -2.99 24.84 41.17
CA ALA A 188 -2.82 25.77 40.05
C ALA A 188 -1.41 26.36 39.94
N ASP A 189 -0.79 26.62 41.09
CA ASP A 189 0.52 27.27 41.18
C ASP A 189 1.69 26.27 41.17
N SER A 190 1.41 24.98 40.98
CA SER A 190 2.47 23.97 40.93
C SER A 190 3.35 24.17 39.70
N PRO A 191 4.70 24.15 39.84
CA PRO A 191 5.62 24.23 38.70
C PRO A 191 5.44 23.06 37.72
N ALA A 192 4.89 21.94 38.18
CA ALA A 192 4.55 20.82 37.30
C ALA A 192 3.40 21.17 36.32
N ARG A 193 2.43 21.99 36.75
CA ARG A 193 1.30 22.41 35.92
C ARG A 193 1.74 23.44 34.87
N SER A 194 2.60 24.40 35.24
CA SER A 194 3.16 25.35 34.28
C SER A 194 4.04 24.66 33.23
N ALA A 195 4.88 23.71 33.66
CA ALA A 195 5.69 22.90 32.76
C ALA A 195 4.83 22.09 31.78
N ALA A 196 3.78 21.41 32.28
CA ALA A 196 2.84 20.67 31.44
C ALA A 196 2.13 21.58 30.41
N GLY A 197 1.76 22.81 30.81
CA GLY A 197 1.20 23.81 29.90
C GLY A 197 2.14 24.16 28.74
N SER A 198 3.41 24.47 29.04
CA SER A 198 4.41 24.77 28.00
C SER A 198 4.66 23.59 27.05
N GLN A 199 4.63 22.35 27.55
CA GLN A 199 4.76 21.16 26.71
C GLN A 199 3.52 20.92 25.85
N ALA A 200 2.33 21.23 26.36
CA ALA A 200 1.08 21.12 25.61
C ALA A 200 1.06 22.10 24.43
N GLU A 201 1.46 23.36 24.65
CA GLU A 201 1.58 24.35 23.58
C GLU A 201 2.57 23.92 22.48
N ARG A 202 3.72 23.38 22.89
CA ARG A 202 4.72 22.85 21.95
C ARG A 202 4.19 21.64 21.18
N ALA A 203 3.49 20.73 21.85
CA ALA A 203 2.86 19.58 21.22
C ALA A 203 1.76 19.99 20.22
N ASP A 204 0.99 21.03 20.53
CA ASP A 204 -0.04 21.59 19.65
C ASP A 204 0.57 22.29 18.41
N GLN A 205 1.70 22.98 18.57
CA GLN A 205 2.45 23.52 17.44
C GLN A 205 2.95 22.38 16.52
N LEU A 206 3.65 21.39 17.07
CA LEU A 206 4.15 20.24 16.31
C LEU A 206 3.03 19.47 15.62
N TRP A 207 1.85 19.38 16.26
CA TRP A 207 0.66 18.78 15.67
C TRP A 207 0.23 19.50 14.39
N ARG A 208 0.13 20.83 14.44
CA ARG A 208 -0.27 21.65 13.28
C ARG A 208 0.76 21.56 12.15
N GLU A 209 2.04 21.56 12.47
CA GLU A 209 3.12 21.42 11.49
C GLU A 209 3.06 20.05 10.80
N THR A 210 2.89 18.97 11.57
CA THR A 210 2.76 17.60 11.06
C THR A 210 1.51 17.44 10.19
N GLU A 211 0.39 18.07 10.59
CA GLU A 211 -0.84 18.09 9.80
C GLU A 211 -0.70 18.85 8.48
N ALA A 212 -0.01 19.99 8.49
CA ALA A 212 0.30 20.75 7.28
C ALA A 212 1.22 19.95 6.34
N ALA A 213 2.22 19.25 6.86
CA ALA A 213 3.10 18.39 6.08
C ALA A 213 2.35 17.22 5.43
N ALA A 214 1.53 16.49 6.20
CA ALA A 214 0.72 15.39 5.67
C ALA A 214 -0.25 15.88 4.58
N SER A 215 -0.90 17.02 4.82
CA SER A 215 -1.84 17.62 3.86
C SER A 215 -1.15 18.05 2.57
N ARG A 216 0.09 18.54 2.64
CA ARG A 216 0.90 18.90 1.48
C ARG A 216 1.21 17.67 0.61
N ILE A 217 1.70 16.60 1.22
CA ILE A 217 2.05 15.35 0.52
C ILE A 217 0.80 14.69 -0.10
N LEU A 218 -0.30 14.63 0.67
CA LEU A 218 -1.57 14.09 0.15
C LEU A 218 -2.07 14.90 -1.06
N ARG A 219 -1.97 16.22 -0.97
CA ARG A 219 -2.39 17.11 -2.06
C ARG A 219 -1.51 16.95 -3.29
N SER A 220 -0.18 16.85 -3.15
CA SER A 220 0.71 16.68 -4.30
C SER A 220 0.43 15.37 -5.04
N ILE A 221 0.23 14.26 -4.32
CA ILE A 221 -0.13 12.96 -4.94
C ILE A 221 -1.49 13.05 -5.65
N ASP A 222 -2.51 13.66 -5.04
CA ASP A 222 -3.84 13.77 -5.66
C ASP A 222 -3.85 14.73 -6.86
N VAL A 223 -3.12 15.86 -6.79
CA VAL A 223 -2.95 16.79 -7.91
C VAL A 223 -2.27 16.09 -9.09
N ALA A 224 -1.19 15.33 -8.84
CA ALA A 224 -0.53 14.54 -9.88
C ALA A 224 -1.48 13.50 -10.51
N ALA A 225 -2.29 12.83 -9.70
CA ALA A 225 -3.28 11.86 -10.19
C ALA A 225 -4.31 12.53 -11.12
N ARG A 226 -4.92 13.64 -10.67
CA ARG A 226 -5.92 14.38 -11.44
C ARG A 226 -5.34 14.99 -12.71
N ALA A 227 -4.14 15.56 -12.63
CA ALA A 227 -3.47 16.16 -13.79
C ALA A 227 -3.23 15.11 -14.89
N GLY A 228 -2.69 13.94 -14.52
CA GLY A 228 -2.48 12.84 -15.46
C GLY A 228 -3.79 12.30 -16.07
N GLU A 229 -4.83 12.11 -15.25
CA GLU A 229 -6.13 11.64 -15.71
C GLU A 229 -6.82 12.62 -16.66
N SER A 230 -6.84 13.92 -16.31
CA SER A 230 -7.43 14.97 -17.14
C SER A 230 -6.71 15.09 -18.48
N PHE A 231 -5.37 15.06 -18.47
CA PHE A 231 -4.58 15.12 -19.70
C PHE A 231 -4.88 13.96 -20.65
N ILE A 232 -4.97 12.73 -20.13
CA ILE A 232 -5.31 11.55 -20.94
C ILE A 232 -6.73 11.69 -21.52
N ARG A 233 -7.70 12.10 -20.69
CA ARG A 233 -9.08 12.30 -21.13
C ARG A 233 -9.17 13.32 -22.25
N GLU A 234 -8.50 14.45 -22.11
CA GLU A 234 -8.49 15.50 -23.13
C GLU A 234 -7.79 15.06 -24.42
N ARG A 235 -6.65 14.36 -24.32
CA ARG A 235 -5.97 13.79 -25.50
C ARG A 235 -6.90 12.84 -26.26
N GLN A 236 -7.71 12.04 -25.55
CA GLN A 236 -8.70 11.15 -26.15
C GLN A 236 -9.85 11.93 -26.82
N VAL A 237 -10.35 13.00 -26.18
CA VAL A 237 -11.38 13.88 -26.77
C VAL A 237 -10.85 14.55 -28.03
N ALA A 238 -9.64 15.12 -27.99
CA ALA A 238 -9.01 15.77 -29.15
C ALA A 238 -8.76 14.78 -30.30
N ALA A 239 -8.32 13.56 -30.01
CA ALA A 239 -8.16 12.52 -31.04
C ALA A 239 -9.49 12.13 -31.68
N THR A 240 -10.56 12.06 -30.88
CA THR A 240 -11.93 11.75 -31.35
C THR A 240 -12.48 12.89 -32.20
N ALA A 241 -12.29 14.15 -31.78
CA ALA A 241 -12.68 15.33 -32.55
C ALA A 241 -11.97 15.36 -33.92
N ARG A 242 -10.64 15.17 -33.94
CA ARG A 242 -9.88 15.09 -35.20
C ARG A 242 -10.30 13.91 -36.09
N TYR A 243 -10.76 12.82 -35.50
CA TYR A 243 -11.31 11.69 -36.27
C TYR A 243 -12.68 12.04 -36.87
N ALA A 244 -13.55 12.69 -36.09
CA ALA A 244 -14.84 13.17 -36.56
C ALA A 244 -14.70 14.22 -37.66
N GLU A 245 -13.83 15.21 -37.48
CA GLU A 245 -13.51 16.23 -38.50
C GLU A 245 -13.00 15.59 -39.80
N ARG A 246 -12.06 14.64 -39.73
CA ARG A 246 -11.56 13.93 -40.92
C ARG A 246 -12.65 13.12 -41.61
N THR A 247 -13.54 12.52 -40.84
CA THR A 247 -14.69 11.78 -41.38
C THR A 247 -15.69 12.72 -42.05
N LEU A 248 -16.00 13.84 -41.40
CA LEU A 248 -16.89 14.87 -41.95
C LEU A 248 -16.31 15.50 -43.21
N ALA A 249 -15.03 15.90 -43.20
CA ALA A 249 -14.32 16.43 -44.37
C ALA A 249 -14.36 15.45 -45.55
N ARG A 250 -14.25 14.14 -45.29
CA ARG A 250 -14.38 13.10 -46.33
C ARG A 250 -15.80 13.01 -46.90
N VAL A 251 -16.82 13.22 -46.06
CA VAL A 251 -18.23 13.14 -46.46
C VAL A 251 -18.70 14.44 -47.15
N THR A 252 -18.23 15.61 -46.70
CA THR A 252 -18.68 16.93 -47.17
C THR A 252 -17.77 17.56 -48.21
N GLY A 253 -16.54 17.07 -48.39
CA GLY A 253 -15.55 17.63 -49.32
C GLY A 253 -14.91 18.95 -48.86
N ALA A 254 -15.18 19.40 -47.64
CA ALA A 254 -14.63 20.65 -47.10
C ALA A 254 -13.30 20.42 -46.34
N PRO A 255 -12.31 21.33 -46.44
CA PRO A 255 -11.05 21.21 -45.69
C PRO A 255 -11.26 21.44 -44.18
N ALA A 256 -10.53 20.68 -43.36
CA ALA A 256 -10.58 20.79 -41.90
C ALA A 256 -9.88 22.08 -41.41
N VAL A 257 -10.51 22.80 -40.47
CA VAL A 257 -9.96 24.02 -39.83
C VAL A 257 -9.05 23.60 -38.67
N ALA A 258 -7.83 24.15 -38.62
CA ALA A 258 -6.83 23.81 -37.62
C ALA A 258 -6.75 24.87 -36.50
N GLU A 259 -7.53 24.72 -35.44
CA GLU A 259 -7.43 25.53 -34.21
C GLU A 259 -7.29 24.61 -32.99
N SER A 260 -6.07 24.27 -32.57
CA SER A 260 -5.80 23.52 -31.31
C SER A 260 -4.32 23.58 -30.87
N GLY A 261 -3.63 24.71 -31.08
CA GLY A 261 -2.19 24.85 -30.78
C GLY A 261 -1.84 25.36 -29.37
N PRO A 262 -2.40 26.50 -28.92
CA PRO A 262 -1.97 27.16 -27.67
C PRO A 262 -2.37 26.37 -26.41
N ASP A 263 -3.58 25.80 -26.42
CA ASP A 263 -4.20 25.16 -25.25
C ASP A 263 -3.48 23.86 -24.84
N LEU A 264 -2.77 23.21 -25.76
CA LEU A 264 -2.03 21.97 -25.47
C LEU A 264 -0.70 22.23 -24.74
N ALA A 265 -0.05 23.37 -25.01
CA ALA A 265 1.24 23.72 -24.44
C ALA A 265 1.11 24.04 -22.93
N ASP A 266 0.18 24.94 -22.58
CA ASP A 266 -0.08 25.33 -21.18
C ASP A 266 -0.46 24.12 -20.30
N ARG A 267 -1.14 23.12 -20.88
CA ARG A 267 -1.56 21.90 -20.18
C ARG A 267 -0.45 20.89 -20.01
N THR A 268 0.43 20.79 -21.00
CA THR A 268 1.66 20.00 -20.89
C THR A 268 2.52 20.55 -19.75
N GLU A 269 2.62 21.88 -19.64
CA GLU A 269 3.31 22.54 -18.53
C GLU A 269 2.65 22.24 -17.18
N ALA A 270 1.32 22.27 -17.08
CA ALA A 270 0.60 21.93 -15.85
C ALA A 270 0.86 20.49 -15.37
N VAL A 271 0.92 19.51 -16.29
CA VAL A 271 1.27 18.12 -15.95
C VAL A 271 2.72 18.04 -15.46
N ILE A 272 3.66 18.66 -16.19
CA ILE A 272 5.07 18.66 -15.81
C ILE A 272 5.28 19.32 -14.44
N ALA A 273 4.58 20.43 -14.16
CA ALA A 273 4.61 21.10 -12.87
C ALA A 273 4.10 20.19 -11.74
N ALA A 274 2.96 19.51 -11.93
CA ALA A 274 2.42 18.58 -10.94
C ALA A 274 3.37 17.41 -10.62
N TYR A 275 4.07 16.86 -11.63
CA TYR A 275 5.07 15.81 -11.44
C TYR A 275 6.37 16.34 -10.81
N ARG A 276 6.73 17.60 -11.05
CA ARG A 276 7.85 18.26 -10.39
C ARG A 276 7.56 18.51 -8.91
N ASP A 277 6.36 18.95 -8.57
CA ASP A 277 5.91 19.15 -7.19
C ASP A 277 5.86 17.83 -6.40
N LEU A 278 5.66 16.70 -7.08
CA LEU A 278 5.76 15.37 -6.48
C LEU A 278 7.23 14.97 -6.17
N ALA A 279 8.19 15.57 -6.86
CA ALA A 279 9.62 15.27 -6.70
C ALA A 279 10.37 16.24 -5.77
N ALA A 280 9.72 17.35 -5.38
CA ALA A 280 10.24 18.37 -4.46
C ALA A 280 10.01 18.00 -3.00
#